data_AF-A0A963SIX3-F1
#
_entry.id   AF-A0A963SIX3-F1
#
_cell.length_a   1.000
_cell.length_b   1.000
_cell.length_c   1.000
_cell.angle_alpha   90.00
_cell.angle_beta   90.00
_cell.angle_gamma   90.00
#
_symmetry.space_group_name_H-M   'P 1'
#
loop_
_entity.id
_entity.type
_entity.pdbx_description
1 polymer ?
#
loop_
_entity_poly.entity_id
_entity_poly.type
_entity_poly.pdbx_seq_one_letter_code
_entity_poly.pdbx_strand_id
1 'polypeptide(L)'
;MSKTKVAIIGSGNIGTDLMIKIMRLSNVLEMGAFVGIDPESDGLKRAERLGVPITAEGIDGLVALPGFDEIEIVFDATSAGAHKRHSEVILGAGKRMVDLTPAAIGPYTIPPVNGTANLDAANVNMVTCGGQATIPIVAAVNRVAKVHYGEIVASIASKSAGPGTRANIDEFTETTSQAIMDVGGATRGKAIIILNPAEPPLIMRDT
;
A
#
# COMPACT_ATOMS: atom_id res chain seq x y z
N MET A 1 -4.80 3.88 -25.95
CA MET A 1 -5.81 3.55 -24.92
C MET A 1 -5.94 4.75 -24.01
N SER A 2 -7.15 5.07 -23.55
CA SER A 2 -7.33 6.02 -22.45
C SER A 2 -6.67 5.47 -21.18
N LYS A 3 -6.13 6.36 -20.34
CA LYS A 3 -5.62 5.97 -19.03
C LYS A 3 -6.79 5.71 -18.08
N THR A 4 -6.62 4.79 -17.15
CA THR A 4 -7.58 4.54 -16.07
C THR A 4 -7.40 5.59 -14.98
N LYS A 5 -8.49 6.27 -14.61
CA LYS A 5 -8.47 7.25 -13.52
C LYS A 5 -8.45 6.54 -12.16
N VAL A 6 -7.60 7.04 -11.27
CA VAL A 6 -7.41 6.46 -9.93
C VAL A 6 -7.51 7.49 -8.81
N ALA A 7 -8.01 7.07 -7.65
CA ALA A 7 -7.94 7.85 -6.42
C ALA A 7 -6.87 7.28 -5.48
N ILE A 8 -6.29 8.14 -4.64
CA ILE A 8 -5.48 7.70 -3.50
C ILE A 8 -6.08 8.28 -2.22
N ILE A 9 -6.34 7.42 -1.24
CA ILE A 9 -6.75 7.78 0.11
C ILE A 9 -5.53 7.73 1.03
N GLY A 10 -5.24 8.84 1.70
CA GLY A 10 -4.07 8.99 2.58
C GLY A 10 -3.03 9.93 1.99
N SER A 11 -3.03 11.17 2.45
CA SER A 11 -2.15 12.25 1.99
C SER A 11 -0.76 12.26 2.66
N GLY A 12 -0.33 11.13 3.23
CA GLY A 12 0.98 10.97 3.87
C GLY A 12 2.12 10.67 2.89
N ASN A 13 3.25 10.18 3.43
CA ASN A 13 4.45 9.84 2.64
C ASN A 13 4.16 8.84 1.52
N ILE A 14 3.48 7.72 1.84
CA ILE A 14 3.18 6.64 0.87
C ILE A 14 2.28 7.15 -0.26
N GLY A 15 1.14 7.75 0.09
CA GLY A 15 0.19 8.23 -0.92
C GLY A 15 0.78 9.33 -1.80
N THR A 16 1.54 10.27 -1.21
CA THR A 16 2.17 11.36 -1.98
C THR A 16 3.23 10.83 -2.94
N ASP A 17 4.05 9.87 -2.51
CA ASP A 17 5.03 9.22 -3.37
C ASP A 17 4.36 8.41 -4.51
N LEU A 18 3.29 7.66 -4.19
CA LEU A 18 2.51 6.93 -5.18
C LEU A 18 1.86 7.86 -6.22
N MET A 19 1.30 8.99 -5.79
CA MET A 19 0.75 10.01 -6.69
C MET A 19 1.80 10.47 -7.70
N ILE A 20 3.01 10.79 -7.24
CA ILE A 20 4.11 11.21 -8.12
C ILE A 20 4.53 10.10 -9.07
N LYS A 21 4.56 8.84 -8.62
CA LYS A 21 4.85 7.68 -9.49
C LYS A 21 3.78 7.51 -10.57
N ILE A 22 2.50 7.61 -10.24
CA ILE A 22 1.41 7.53 -11.22
C ILE A 22 1.57 8.64 -12.26
N MET A 23 1.74 9.89 -11.83
CA MET A 23 1.86 11.03 -12.74
C MET A 23 3.08 10.96 -13.67
N ARG A 24 4.22 10.47 -13.18
CA ARG A 24 5.49 10.51 -13.92
C ARG A 24 5.82 9.24 -14.68
N LEU A 25 5.39 8.08 -14.18
CA LEU A 25 5.86 6.78 -14.66
C LEU A 25 4.75 5.93 -15.29
N SER A 26 3.48 6.19 -14.96
CA SER A 26 2.40 5.34 -15.45
C SER A 26 1.96 5.72 -16.86
N ASN A 27 2.00 4.75 -17.76
CA ASN A 27 1.45 4.85 -19.11
C ASN A 27 -0.02 4.43 -19.18
N VAL A 28 -0.57 3.86 -18.09
CA VAL A 28 -1.92 3.27 -18.06
C VAL A 28 -2.83 3.85 -16.97
N LEU A 29 -2.27 4.58 -15.98
CA LEU A 29 -3.03 5.22 -14.91
C LEU A 29 -2.87 6.74 -14.96
N GLU A 30 -3.89 7.46 -14.52
CA GLU A 30 -3.86 8.90 -14.29
C GLU A 30 -4.60 9.28 -12.99
N MET A 31 -4.19 10.39 -12.37
CA MET A 31 -4.78 10.84 -11.11
C MET A 31 -6.18 11.43 -11.33
N GLY A 32 -7.17 10.88 -10.63
CA GLY A 32 -8.54 11.40 -10.55
C GLY A 32 -8.81 12.17 -9.26
N ALA A 33 -8.32 11.68 -8.11
CA ALA A 33 -8.48 12.36 -6.83
C ALA A 33 -7.37 12.02 -5.82
N PHE A 34 -7.10 12.94 -4.90
CA PHE A 34 -6.17 12.74 -3.79
C PHE A 34 -6.84 13.15 -2.46
N VAL A 35 -6.94 12.20 -1.53
CA VAL A 35 -7.89 12.27 -0.42
C VAL A 35 -7.14 12.25 0.91
N GLY A 36 -7.52 13.15 1.82
CA GLY A 36 -7.00 13.22 3.18
C GLY A 36 -8.11 13.53 4.19
N ILE A 37 -7.72 13.70 5.44
CA ILE A 37 -8.62 14.09 6.56
C ILE A 37 -8.15 15.37 7.27
N ASP A 38 -6.99 15.89 6.88
CA ASP A 38 -6.40 17.10 7.44
C ASP A 38 -6.21 18.12 6.31
N PRO A 39 -6.97 19.23 6.30
CA PRO A 39 -6.84 20.25 5.27
C PRO A 39 -5.46 20.90 5.23
N GLU A 40 -4.69 20.84 6.33
CA GLU A 40 -3.35 21.41 6.40
C GLU A 40 -2.26 20.46 5.90
N SER A 41 -2.62 19.24 5.49
CA SER A 41 -1.69 18.22 5.00
C SER A 41 -0.83 18.71 3.83
N ASP A 42 0.49 18.59 3.97
CA ASP A 42 1.45 18.90 2.90
C ASP A 42 1.18 18.12 1.61
N GLY A 43 0.71 16.87 1.73
CA GLY A 43 0.37 16.02 0.60
C GLY A 43 -0.82 16.58 -0.20
N LEU A 44 -1.87 17.07 0.47
CA LEU A 44 -3.02 17.69 -0.19
C LEU A 44 -2.61 18.98 -0.89
N LYS A 45 -1.89 19.87 -0.19
CA LYS A 45 -1.36 21.12 -0.76
C LYS A 45 -0.46 20.85 -1.97
N ARG A 46 0.29 19.74 -1.95
CA ARG A 46 1.13 19.32 -3.09
C ARG A 46 0.30 18.82 -4.27
N ALA A 47 -0.73 18.01 -4.02
CA ALA A 47 -1.63 17.51 -5.04
C ALA A 47 -2.38 18.65 -5.74
N GLU A 48 -2.87 19.62 -4.98
CA GLU A 48 -3.52 20.83 -5.51
C GLU A 48 -2.60 21.65 -6.42
N ARG A 49 -1.35 21.90 -6.00
CA ARG A 49 -0.35 22.58 -6.85
C ARG A 49 -0.05 21.84 -8.15
N LEU A 50 -0.30 20.55 -8.20
CA LEU A 50 -0.11 19.69 -9.37
C LEU A 50 -1.39 19.51 -10.20
N GLY A 51 -2.47 20.21 -9.84
CA GLY A 51 -3.75 20.17 -10.54
C GLY A 51 -4.56 18.90 -10.31
N VAL A 52 -4.27 18.13 -9.25
CA VAL A 52 -5.04 16.94 -8.89
C VAL A 52 -6.23 17.36 -8.00
N PRO A 53 -7.47 16.93 -8.29
CA PRO A 53 -8.61 17.17 -7.41
C PRO A 53 -8.36 16.63 -5.99
N ILE A 54 -8.66 17.42 -4.97
CA ILE A 54 -8.43 17.05 -3.57
C ILE A 54 -9.71 17.12 -2.74
N THR A 55 -9.73 16.36 -1.65
CA THR A 55 -10.68 16.55 -0.55
C THR A 55 -10.03 16.22 0.80
N ALA A 56 -10.39 16.97 1.82
CA ALA A 56 -10.00 16.73 3.22
C ALA A 56 -11.13 16.09 4.04
N GLU A 57 -12.23 15.68 3.40
CA GLU A 57 -13.40 15.08 4.06
C GLU A 57 -13.37 13.54 4.05
N GLY A 58 -12.18 12.96 3.82
CA GLY A 58 -11.99 11.51 3.81
C GLY A 58 -12.77 10.78 2.73
N ILE A 59 -13.15 9.53 3.01
CA ILE A 59 -13.85 8.65 2.07
C ILE A 59 -15.20 9.23 1.62
N ASP A 60 -15.93 9.88 2.52
CA ASP A 60 -17.24 10.44 2.20
C ASP A 60 -17.08 11.63 1.24
N GLY A 61 -16.05 12.46 1.46
CA GLY A 61 -15.63 13.50 0.52
C GLY A 61 -15.27 12.97 -0.85
N LEU A 62 -14.54 11.83 -0.93
CA LEU A 62 -14.20 11.21 -2.21
C LEU A 62 -15.44 10.79 -3.00
N VAL A 63 -16.43 10.19 -2.34
CA VAL A 63 -17.68 9.77 -2.99
C VAL A 63 -18.48 10.96 -3.51
N ALA A 64 -18.42 12.10 -2.81
CA ALA A 64 -19.11 13.34 -3.20
C ALA A 64 -18.36 14.17 -4.26
N LEU A 65 -17.09 13.86 -4.56
CA LEU A 65 -16.29 14.63 -5.52
C LEU A 65 -16.84 14.48 -6.96
N PRO A 66 -16.92 15.58 -7.73
CA PRO A 66 -17.18 15.50 -9.17
C PRO A 66 -16.13 14.63 -9.88
N GLY A 67 -16.58 13.72 -10.74
CA GLY A 67 -15.71 12.78 -11.45
C GLY A 67 -15.39 11.48 -10.69
N PHE A 68 -15.95 11.27 -9.50
CA PHE A 68 -15.82 10.00 -8.78
C PHE A 68 -16.33 8.81 -9.58
N ASP A 69 -17.37 8.99 -10.40
CA ASP A 69 -17.93 8.00 -11.33
C ASP A 69 -16.90 7.52 -12.36
N GLU A 70 -15.98 8.38 -12.79
CA GLU A 70 -14.92 8.04 -13.75
C GLU A 70 -13.73 7.30 -13.11
N ILE A 71 -13.63 7.27 -11.78
CA ILE A 71 -12.54 6.59 -11.06
C ILE A 71 -12.81 5.08 -11.01
N GLU A 72 -11.88 4.26 -11.47
CA GLU A 72 -12.05 2.80 -11.49
C GLU A 72 -11.29 2.09 -10.37
N ILE A 73 -10.16 2.64 -9.94
CA ILE A 73 -9.25 2.04 -8.94
C ILE A 73 -8.97 3.04 -7.82
N VAL A 74 -9.02 2.58 -6.58
CA VAL A 74 -8.67 3.35 -5.40
C VAL A 74 -7.52 2.69 -4.66
N PHE A 75 -6.46 3.44 -4.40
CA PHE A 75 -5.34 3.02 -3.56
C PHE A 75 -5.54 3.54 -2.14
N ASP A 76 -5.47 2.66 -1.15
CA ASP A 76 -5.58 3.05 0.25
C ASP A 76 -4.21 3.01 0.94
N ALA A 77 -3.72 4.19 1.30
CA ALA A 77 -2.46 4.43 2.00
C ALA A 77 -2.70 5.07 3.38
N THR A 78 -3.81 4.72 4.05
CA THR A 78 -4.17 5.23 5.37
C THR A 78 -3.66 4.34 6.52
N SER A 79 -4.54 3.56 7.14
CA SER A 79 -4.26 2.64 8.25
C SER A 79 -5.15 1.41 8.16
N ALA A 80 -4.73 0.33 8.83
CA ALA A 80 -5.47 -0.93 8.77
C ALA A 80 -6.91 -0.80 9.28
N GLY A 81 -7.10 -0.05 10.38
CA GLY A 81 -8.41 0.19 10.97
C GLY A 81 -9.35 0.99 10.05
N ALA A 82 -8.83 1.95 9.29
CA ALA A 82 -9.64 2.76 8.37
C ALA A 82 -9.99 2.00 7.08
N HIS A 83 -9.08 1.13 6.62
CA HIS A 83 -9.21 0.41 5.36
C HIS A 83 -10.50 -0.40 5.24
N LYS A 84 -10.99 -0.98 6.36
CA LYS A 84 -12.24 -1.75 6.36
C LYS A 84 -13.43 -0.94 5.84
N ARG A 85 -13.62 0.28 6.34
CA ARG A 85 -14.69 1.19 5.88
C ARG A 85 -14.46 1.61 4.44
N HIS A 86 -13.21 1.96 4.10
CA HIS A 86 -12.90 2.39 2.74
C HIS A 86 -13.19 1.29 1.72
N SER A 87 -12.77 0.06 2.00
CA SER A 87 -13.04 -1.11 1.16
C SER A 87 -14.54 -1.32 0.97
N GLU A 88 -15.34 -1.31 2.03
CA GLU A 88 -16.79 -1.46 1.95
C GLU A 88 -17.44 -0.41 1.02
N VAL A 89 -17.09 0.87 1.19
CA VAL A 89 -17.63 1.97 0.37
C VAL A 89 -17.21 1.86 -1.09
N ILE A 90 -15.92 1.64 -1.36
CA ILE A 90 -15.37 1.59 -2.72
C ILE A 90 -15.87 0.37 -3.48
N LEU A 91 -15.90 -0.80 -2.84
CA LEU A 91 -16.46 -2.01 -3.45
C LEU A 91 -17.97 -1.88 -3.68
N GLY A 92 -18.70 -1.27 -2.73
CA GLY A 92 -20.12 -0.96 -2.88
C GLY A 92 -20.41 -0.02 -4.06
N ALA A 93 -19.46 0.84 -4.43
CA ALA A 93 -19.52 1.69 -5.62
C ALA A 93 -19.07 0.99 -6.92
N GLY A 94 -18.79 -0.32 -6.88
CA GLY A 94 -18.37 -1.11 -8.05
C GLY A 94 -16.93 -0.83 -8.52
N LYS A 95 -16.11 -0.23 -7.67
CA LYS A 95 -14.71 0.12 -7.96
C LYS A 95 -13.76 -0.93 -7.39
N ARG A 96 -12.50 -0.90 -7.83
CA ARG A 96 -11.45 -1.80 -7.32
C ARG A 96 -10.61 -1.11 -6.24
N MET A 97 -10.16 -1.90 -5.28
CA MET A 97 -9.36 -1.46 -4.15
C MET A 97 -7.96 -2.07 -4.20
N VAL A 98 -6.94 -1.24 -3.98
CA VAL A 98 -5.56 -1.66 -3.74
C VAL A 98 -5.17 -1.18 -2.35
N ASP A 99 -5.02 -2.12 -1.43
CA ASP A 99 -4.71 -1.85 -0.02
C ASP A 99 -3.19 -1.82 0.20
N LEU A 100 -2.64 -0.66 0.52
CA LEU A 100 -1.23 -0.48 0.91
C LEU A 100 -1.04 -0.54 2.43
N THR A 101 -2.11 -0.79 3.19
CA THR A 101 -2.10 -0.97 4.64
C THR A 101 -1.94 -2.45 5.00
N PRO A 102 -1.67 -2.80 6.27
CA PRO A 102 -1.63 -4.19 6.70
C PRO A 102 -3.01 -4.77 7.04
N ALA A 103 -4.14 -4.21 6.55
CA ALA A 103 -5.48 -4.69 6.90
C ALA A 103 -5.80 -6.10 6.40
N ALA A 104 -5.18 -6.53 5.30
CA ALA A 104 -5.24 -7.90 4.79
C ALA A 104 -6.67 -8.44 4.51
N ILE A 105 -7.58 -7.61 3.99
CA ILE A 105 -8.95 -8.02 3.63
C ILE A 105 -8.98 -8.82 2.32
N GLY A 106 -8.26 -8.33 1.30
CA GLY A 106 -8.07 -9.01 0.03
C GLY A 106 -6.86 -9.96 0.04
N PRO A 107 -6.68 -10.81 -1.00
CA PRO A 107 -5.52 -11.67 -1.12
C PRO A 107 -4.20 -10.87 -1.14
N TYR A 108 -3.20 -11.41 -0.44
CA TYR A 108 -1.83 -10.90 -0.48
C TYR A 108 -1.28 -10.95 -1.90
N THR A 109 -0.73 -9.83 -2.35
CA THR A 109 -0.24 -9.66 -3.72
C THR A 109 1.21 -9.20 -3.71
N ILE A 110 2.09 -10.08 -4.18
CA ILE A 110 3.49 -9.80 -4.49
C ILE A 110 3.62 -9.92 -6.01
N PRO A 111 3.67 -8.80 -6.76
CA PRO A 111 3.56 -8.81 -8.22
C PRO A 111 4.44 -9.84 -8.95
N PRO A 112 5.74 -10.01 -8.64
CA PRO A 112 6.58 -10.98 -9.33
C PRO A 112 6.34 -12.45 -8.91
N VAL A 113 5.51 -12.71 -7.89
CA VAL A 113 5.25 -14.06 -7.38
C VAL A 113 3.85 -14.54 -7.77
N ASN A 114 2.81 -13.76 -7.44
CA ASN A 114 1.41 -14.16 -7.62
C ASN A 114 0.51 -13.07 -8.23
N GLY A 115 1.08 -12.00 -8.78
CA GLY A 115 0.30 -10.86 -9.30
C GLY A 115 -0.74 -11.24 -10.36
N THR A 116 -0.42 -12.20 -11.24
CA THR A 116 -1.34 -12.68 -12.28
C THR A 116 -2.55 -13.44 -11.72
N ALA A 117 -2.42 -14.08 -10.55
CA ALA A 117 -3.50 -14.84 -9.93
C ALA A 117 -4.59 -13.94 -9.32
N ASN A 118 -4.25 -12.67 -9.02
CA ASN A 118 -5.13 -11.74 -8.31
C ASN A 118 -5.70 -10.64 -9.23
N LEU A 119 -5.55 -10.76 -10.55
CA LEU A 119 -5.99 -9.73 -11.50
C LEU A 119 -7.49 -9.47 -11.49
N ASP A 120 -8.30 -10.47 -11.10
CA ASP A 120 -9.76 -10.34 -11.04
C ASP A 120 -10.28 -10.02 -9.63
N ALA A 121 -9.41 -9.94 -8.63
CA ALA A 121 -9.80 -9.60 -7.27
C ALA A 121 -10.26 -8.13 -7.20
N ALA A 122 -11.40 -7.90 -6.53
CA ALA A 122 -11.95 -6.56 -6.37
C ALA A 122 -11.18 -5.75 -5.31
N ASN A 123 -10.55 -6.41 -4.34
CA ASN A 123 -9.63 -5.84 -3.37
C ASN A 123 -8.36 -6.71 -3.33
N VAL A 124 -7.18 -6.11 -3.43
CA VAL A 124 -5.89 -6.79 -3.23
C VAL A 124 -5.10 -6.10 -2.11
N ASN A 125 -4.39 -6.90 -1.29
CA ASN A 125 -3.54 -6.38 -0.24
C ASN A 125 -2.05 -6.45 -0.63
N MET A 126 -1.34 -5.33 -0.49
CA MET A 126 0.07 -5.17 -0.85
C MET A 126 1.02 -5.55 0.29
N VAL A 127 0.54 -6.26 1.30
CA VAL A 127 1.29 -6.74 2.45
C VAL A 127 1.91 -5.56 3.21
N THR A 128 3.23 -5.42 3.14
CA THR A 128 4.01 -4.37 3.79
C THR A 128 5.23 -4.06 2.92
N CYS A 129 5.93 -2.95 3.20
CA CYS A 129 7.20 -2.67 2.52
C CYS A 129 8.24 -3.78 2.70
N GLY A 130 8.35 -4.34 3.92
CA GLY A 130 9.24 -5.48 4.19
C GLY A 130 8.81 -6.73 3.41
N GLY A 131 7.51 -7.02 3.35
CA GLY A 131 6.98 -8.13 2.56
C GLY A 131 7.29 -8.00 1.07
N GLN A 132 7.04 -6.83 0.47
CA GLN A 132 7.33 -6.56 -0.95
C GLN A 132 8.82 -6.70 -1.27
N ALA A 133 9.71 -6.31 -0.34
CA ALA A 133 11.16 -6.41 -0.53
C ALA A 133 11.70 -7.85 -0.40
N THR A 134 11.10 -8.67 0.46
CA THR A 134 11.71 -9.93 0.93
C THR A 134 10.99 -11.20 0.47
N ILE A 135 9.66 -11.19 0.34
CA ILE A 135 8.89 -12.37 -0.08
C ILE A 135 9.31 -12.89 -1.47
N PRO A 136 9.67 -12.04 -2.46
CA PRO A 136 10.24 -12.53 -3.71
C PRO A 136 11.48 -13.42 -3.52
N ILE A 137 12.30 -13.14 -2.51
CA ILE A 137 13.49 -13.93 -2.19
C ILE A 137 13.10 -15.27 -1.56
N VAL A 138 12.15 -15.27 -0.61
CA VAL A 138 11.62 -16.52 -0.01
C VAL A 138 11.02 -17.42 -1.09
N ALA A 139 10.18 -16.87 -1.97
CA ALA A 139 9.58 -17.57 -3.09
C ALA A 139 10.64 -18.12 -4.06
N ALA A 140 11.71 -17.35 -4.31
CA ALA A 140 12.80 -17.77 -5.18
C ALA A 140 13.61 -18.96 -4.62
N VAL A 141 13.72 -19.10 -3.30
CA VAL A 141 14.30 -20.29 -2.65
C VAL A 141 13.29 -21.44 -2.68
N ASN A 142 12.02 -21.18 -2.34
CA ASN A 142 10.99 -22.21 -2.23
C ASN A 142 10.68 -22.91 -3.56
N ARG A 143 10.80 -22.21 -4.69
CA ARG A 143 10.66 -22.83 -6.02
C ARG A 143 11.79 -23.81 -6.39
N VAL A 144 12.88 -23.86 -5.61
CA VAL A 144 14.03 -24.76 -5.82
C VAL A 144 14.08 -25.85 -4.76
N ALA A 145 13.88 -25.50 -3.49
CA ALA A 145 13.90 -26.43 -2.37
C ALA A 145 12.90 -26.01 -1.28
N LYS A 146 12.33 -26.99 -0.57
CA LYS A 146 11.36 -26.74 0.49
C LYS A 146 11.92 -25.77 1.54
N VAL A 147 11.23 -24.66 1.76
CA VAL A 147 11.56 -23.70 2.83
C VAL A 147 10.79 -24.08 4.09
N HIS A 148 11.50 -24.59 5.10
CA HIS A 148 10.91 -24.92 6.39
C HIS A 148 10.62 -23.67 7.25
N TYR A 149 11.46 -22.66 7.14
CA TYR A 149 11.37 -21.43 7.92
C TYR A 149 11.92 -20.27 7.10
N GLY A 150 11.15 -19.19 7.00
CA GLY A 150 11.55 -17.92 6.41
C GLY A 150 11.47 -16.81 7.44
N GLU A 151 12.54 -16.06 7.61
CA GLU A 151 12.60 -14.89 8.49
C GLU A 151 13.13 -13.70 7.72
N ILE A 152 12.55 -12.53 7.96
CA ILE A 152 12.98 -11.27 7.35
C ILE A 152 13.23 -10.23 8.42
N VAL A 153 14.21 -9.36 8.18
CA VAL A 153 14.49 -8.19 9.04
C VAL A 153 14.51 -6.92 8.20
N ALA A 154 13.44 -6.13 8.33
CA ALA A 154 13.32 -4.82 7.68
C ALA A 154 13.87 -3.71 8.60
N SER A 155 14.89 -2.99 8.16
CA SER A 155 15.47 -1.84 8.86
C SER A 155 15.24 -0.56 8.06
N ILE A 156 14.52 0.39 8.65
CA ILE A 156 14.17 1.66 7.98
C ILE A 156 14.57 2.88 8.82
N ALA A 157 14.75 4.03 8.16
CA ALA A 157 14.99 5.29 8.83
C ALA A 157 13.77 5.71 9.67
N SER A 158 13.99 6.11 10.93
CA SER A 158 12.92 6.57 11.84
C SER A 158 12.09 7.72 11.26
N LYS A 159 12.71 8.60 10.45
CA LYS A 159 12.05 9.71 9.74
C LYS A 159 11.08 9.24 8.64
N SER A 160 11.28 8.04 8.08
CA SER A 160 10.40 7.49 7.04
C SER A 160 9.14 6.83 7.60
N ALA A 161 9.19 6.36 8.86
CA ALA A 161 8.07 5.77 9.57
C ALA A 161 7.18 6.86 10.20
N GLY A 162 6.11 7.23 9.50
CA GLY A 162 5.10 8.16 10.00
C GLY A 162 4.22 7.56 11.11
N PRO A 163 3.29 8.36 11.68
CA PRO A 163 2.40 7.92 12.76
C PRO A 163 1.60 6.65 12.42
N GLY A 164 1.11 6.55 11.18
CA GLY A 164 0.39 5.36 10.69
C GLY A 164 1.24 4.08 10.81
N THR A 165 2.47 4.08 10.29
CA THR A 165 3.37 2.92 10.42
C THR A 165 3.65 2.56 11.88
N ARG A 166 3.84 3.56 12.75
CA ARG A 166 4.16 3.35 14.17
C ARG A 166 2.99 2.76 14.96
N ALA A 167 1.77 3.14 14.62
CA ALA A 167 0.56 2.63 15.26
C ALA A 167 0.19 1.21 14.83
N ASN A 168 0.83 0.66 13.79
CA ASN A 168 0.52 -0.66 13.23
C ASN A 168 1.77 -1.58 13.15
N ILE A 169 2.66 -1.52 14.15
CA ILE A 169 3.90 -2.32 14.18
C ILE A 169 3.59 -3.81 14.37
N ASP A 170 2.60 -4.16 15.18
CA ASP A 170 2.23 -5.56 15.42
C ASP A 170 1.66 -6.16 14.14
N GLU A 171 0.72 -5.45 13.49
CA GLU A 171 0.11 -5.84 12.21
C GLU A 171 1.17 -5.96 11.11
N PHE A 172 2.22 -5.12 11.12
CA PHE A 172 3.35 -5.29 10.22
C PHE A 172 4.00 -6.66 10.39
N THR A 173 4.31 -7.07 11.63
CA THR A 173 4.99 -8.34 11.88
C THR A 173 4.10 -9.53 11.56
N GLU A 174 2.83 -9.48 11.94
CA GLU A 174 1.85 -10.54 11.75
C GLU A 174 1.52 -10.73 10.27
N THR A 175 1.16 -9.65 9.57
CA THR A 175 0.81 -9.68 8.14
C THR A 175 2.00 -10.13 7.28
N THR A 176 3.21 -9.65 7.61
CA THR A 176 4.40 -10.04 6.84
C THR A 176 4.78 -11.50 7.12
N SER A 177 4.70 -11.96 8.37
CA SER A 177 4.91 -13.38 8.72
C SER A 177 3.93 -14.30 7.99
N GLN A 178 2.66 -13.92 7.93
CA GLN A 178 1.63 -14.69 7.23
C GLN A 178 1.90 -14.72 5.72
N ALA A 179 2.23 -13.59 5.09
CA ALA A 179 2.51 -13.53 3.66
C ALA A 179 3.82 -14.27 3.26
N ILE A 180 4.81 -14.37 4.16
CA ILE A 180 5.99 -15.23 3.98
C ILE A 180 5.56 -16.70 3.81
N MET A 181 4.52 -17.14 4.53
CA MET A 181 4.00 -18.50 4.42
C MET A 181 3.11 -18.65 3.18
N ASP A 182 2.10 -17.81 3.05
CA ASP A 182 1.05 -17.96 2.03
C ASP A 182 1.54 -17.67 0.61
N VAL A 183 2.42 -16.67 0.46
CA VAL A 183 2.93 -16.22 -0.84
C VAL A 183 4.38 -16.66 -1.05
N GLY A 184 5.21 -16.55 -0.03
CA GLY A 184 6.61 -17.01 -0.09
C GLY A 184 6.74 -18.54 -0.12
N GLY A 185 5.76 -19.26 0.44
CA GLY A 185 5.73 -20.73 0.48
C GLY A 185 6.56 -21.34 1.60
N ALA A 186 7.02 -20.55 2.58
CA ALA A 186 7.68 -21.09 3.76
C ALA A 186 6.67 -21.84 4.66
N THR A 187 7.10 -22.94 5.30
CA THR A 187 6.23 -23.65 6.26
C THR A 187 5.95 -22.81 7.52
N ARG A 188 6.88 -21.93 7.91
CA ARG A 188 6.74 -20.99 9.01
C ARG A 188 7.41 -19.66 8.66
N GLY A 189 6.74 -18.54 8.93
CA GLY A 189 7.25 -17.19 8.68
C GLY A 189 7.56 -16.41 9.96
N LYS A 190 8.53 -15.49 9.90
CA LYS A 190 8.76 -14.46 10.93
C LYS A 190 9.18 -13.15 10.26
N ALA A 191 8.71 -12.04 10.82
CA ALA A 191 9.13 -10.72 10.39
C ALA A 191 9.55 -9.87 11.59
N ILE A 192 10.60 -9.07 11.39
CA ILE A 192 11.11 -8.08 12.33
C ILE A 192 11.18 -6.73 11.62
N ILE A 193 10.79 -5.66 12.31
CA ILE A 193 10.99 -4.28 11.86
C ILE A 193 11.83 -3.51 12.87
N ILE A 194 12.82 -2.76 12.38
CA ILE A 194 13.71 -1.92 13.18
C ILE A 194 13.67 -0.48 12.66
N LEU A 195 13.43 0.47 13.56
CA LEU A 195 13.49 1.90 13.28
C LEU A 195 14.81 2.46 13.78
N ASN A 196 15.63 3.00 12.87
CA ASN A 196 16.94 3.55 13.20
C ASN A 196 16.98 5.08 12.97
N PRO A 197 17.35 5.90 13.98
CA PRO A 197 17.35 7.36 13.89
C PRO A 197 18.67 7.98 13.41
N ALA A 198 19.58 7.20 12.80
CA ALA A 198 20.87 7.71 12.32
C ALA A 198 20.74 8.90 11.34
N GLU A 199 21.73 9.78 11.38
CA GLU A 199 21.90 10.90 10.45
C GLU A 199 23.26 10.78 9.74
N PRO A 200 23.32 10.81 8.39
CA PRO A 200 22.19 10.94 7.46
C PRO A 200 21.23 9.73 7.54
N PRO A 201 19.93 9.91 7.19
CA PRO A 201 18.95 8.82 7.25
C PRO A 201 19.41 7.61 6.45
N LEU A 202 19.39 6.43 7.09
CA LEU A 202 19.79 5.19 6.45
C LEU A 202 18.89 4.82 5.26
N ILE A 203 19.50 4.17 4.27
CA ILE A 203 18.77 3.47 3.21
C ILE A 203 18.09 2.24 3.83
N MET A 204 16.88 1.91 3.36
CA MET A 204 16.17 0.69 3.77
C MET A 204 17.05 -0.54 3.51
N ARG A 205 17.12 -1.43 4.51
CA ARG A 205 17.83 -2.70 4.42
C ARG A 205 16.88 -3.81 4.80
N ASP A 206 16.96 -4.88 4.03
CA ASP A 206 16.23 -6.11 4.27
C ASP A 206 17.23 -7.27 4.23
N THR A 207 17.11 -8.18 5.18
CA THR A 207 17.89 -9.42 5.28
C THR A 207 16.94 -10.60 5.33
#